data_AF-A0ABD0RT69-F1
#
_entry.id   AF-A0ABD0RT69-F1
#
_cell.length_a   1.000
_cell.length_b   1.000
_cell.length_c   1.000
_cell.angle_alpha   90.00
_cell.angle_beta   90.00
_cell.angle_gamma   90.00
#
_symmetry.space_group_name_H-M   'P 1'
#
loop_
_entity.id
_entity.type
_entity.pdbx_description
1 polymer ?
#
loop_
_entity_poly.entity_id
_entity_poly.type
_entity_poly.pdbx_seq_one_letter_code
_entity_poly.pdbx_strand_id
1 'polypeptide(L)'
;GEGIAPLSSSKLVTNGDSITLTCNYNGSYRSDSLLWYRQYSSSKPEFLFLVSESNLEQPADPPIPGVSAKINEEKNRVDLEISSTLVSDSAMYYCALKPT
;
A
#
# COMPACT_ATOMS: atom_id res chain seq x y z
N GLY A 1 -19.69 -8.45 2.05
CA GLY A 1 -18.62 -9.29 1.49
C GLY A 1 -17.31 -8.62 1.82
N GLU A 2 -16.30 -9.41 2.13
CA GLU A 2 -14.94 -8.90 2.36
C GLU A 2 -14.39 -8.29 1.07
N GLY A 3 -13.53 -7.28 1.19
CA GLY A 3 -12.98 -6.63 0.02
C GLY A 3 -12.06 -5.48 0.36
N ILE A 4 -11.29 -5.06 -0.63
CA ILE A 4 -10.39 -3.91 -0.56
C ILE A 4 -10.56 -3.07 -1.81
N ALA A 5 -10.56 -1.74 -1.65
CA ALA A 5 -10.69 -0.82 -2.75
C ALA A 5 -9.88 0.46 -2.49
N PRO A 6 -9.24 1.02 -3.53
CA PRO A 6 -8.53 2.29 -3.40
C PRO A 6 -9.51 3.44 -3.18
N LEU A 7 -9.13 4.43 -2.36
CA LEU A 7 -9.88 5.68 -2.21
C LEU A 7 -9.88 6.53 -3.48
N SER A 8 -8.89 6.35 -4.35
CA SER A 8 -8.78 7.07 -5.62
C SER A 8 -8.08 6.16 -6.62
N SER A 9 -8.58 6.11 -7.86
CA SER A 9 -7.98 5.28 -8.93
C SER A 9 -6.69 5.86 -9.50
N SER A 10 -6.44 7.15 -9.30
CA SER A 10 -5.25 7.85 -9.77
C SER A 10 -4.89 8.99 -8.82
N LYS A 11 -3.59 9.20 -8.61
CA LYS A 11 -3.06 10.41 -7.97
C LYS A 11 -1.87 10.93 -8.74
N LEU A 12 -1.70 12.25 -8.72
CA LEU A 12 -0.56 12.95 -9.29
C LEU A 12 0.16 13.69 -8.17
N VAL A 13 1.48 13.75 -8.26
CA VAL A 13 2.36 14.41 -7.29
C VAL A 13 3.53 15.04 -8.03
N THR A 14 4.04 16.15 -7.53
CA THR A 14 5.24 16.79 -8.08
C THR A 14 6.48 16.02 -7.63
N ASN A 15 7.47 15.89 -8.51
CA ASN A 15 8.77 15.32 -8.14
C ASN A 15 9.35 16.03 -6.91
N GLY A 16 9.80 15.26 -5.93
CA GLY A 16 10.32 15.72 -4.65
C GLY A 16 9.29 15.80 -3.54
N ASP A 17 7.99 15.88 -3.86
CA ASP A 17 6.92 15.90 -2.86
C ASP A 17 6.61 14.48 -2.35
N SER A 18 5.91 14.41 -1.22
CA SER A 18 5.37 13.17 -0.67
C SER A 18 3.94 12.91 -1.14
N ILE A 19 3.59 11.63 -1.27
CA ILE A 19 2.23 11.19 -1.58
C ILE A 19 1.81 10.05 -0.67
N THR A 20 0.51 10.02 -0.34
CA THR A 20 -0.11 8.89 0.35
C THR A 20 -1.14 8.24 -0.58
N LEU A 21 -0.99 6.94 -0.83
CA LEU A 21 -2.00 6.11 -1.48
C LEU A 21 -2.80 5.40 -0.40
N THR A 22 -4.11 5.31 -0.55
CA THR A 22 -4.98 4.78 0.51
C THR A 22 -5.96 3.77 -0.07
N CYS A 23 -6.14 2.66 0.62
CA CYS A 23 -7.23 1.72 0.39
C CYS A 23 -8.10 1.56 1.62
N ASN A 24 -9.41 1.50 1.40
CA ASN A 24 -10.34 1.02 2.40
C ASN A 24 -10.44 -0.50 2.29
N TYR A 25 -10.58 -1.19 3.41
CA TYR A 25 -10.87 -2.62 3.44
C TYR A 25 -12.07 -2.92 4.36
N ASN A 26 -12.67 -4.07 4.12
CA ASN A 26 -13.72 -4.64 4.95
C ASN A 26 -13.40 -6.13 5.10
N GLY A 27 -13.12 -6.60 6.32
CA GLY A 27 -12.59 -7.94 6.59
C GLY A 27 -12.47 -8.22 8.08
N SER A 28 -11.88 -9.37 8.43
CA SER A 28 -11.56 -9.75 9.80
C SER A 28 -10.27 -9.04 10.25
N TYR A 29 -10.47 -7.82 10.75
CA TYR A 29 -9.51 -6.86 11.31
C TYR A 29 -8.20 -7.45 11.89
N ARG A 30 -8.26 -8.50 12.73
CA ARG A 30 -7.08 -9.04 13.44
C ARG A 30 -6.32 -10.14 12.71
N SER A 31 -6.97 -10.83 11.77
CA SER A 31 -6.44 -12.02 11.14
C SER A 31 -6.07 -11.79 9.67
N ASP A 32 -6.68 -10.78 9.06
CA ASP A 32 -6.42 -10.44 7.67
C ASP A 32 -5.07 -9.73 7.50
N SER A 33 -4.40 -10.05 6.39
CA SER A 33 -3.18 -9.37 5.97
C SER A 33 -3.49 -8.40 4.83
N LEU A 34 -2.98 -7.18 4.95
CA LEU A 34 -3.08 -6.12 3.95
C LEU A 34 -1.73 -5.98 3.26
N LEU A 35 -1.72 -6.11 1.94
CA LEU A 35 -0.49 -6.14 1.16
C LEU A 35 -0.46 -4.97 0.19
N TRP A 36 0.73 -4.41 -0.03
CA TRP A 36 1.00 -3.43 -1.06
C TRP A 36 1.95 -4.00 -2.11
N TYR A 37 1.64 -3.72 -3.37
CA TYR A 37 2.46 -4.05 -4.52
C TYR A 37 2.63 -2.83 -5.44
N ARG A 38 3.75 -2.79 -6.15
CA ARG A 38 4.01 -1.85 -7.25
C ARG A 38 4.19 -2.61 -8.56
N GLN A 39 3.69 -2.07 -9.65
CA GLN A 39 3.90 -2.62 -10.98
C GLN A 39 4.22 -1.51 -11.97
N TYR A 40 5.44 -1.55 -12.50
CA TYR A 40 5.80 -0.76 -13.66
C TYR A 40 5.18 -1.34 -14.93
N SER A 41 5.06 -0.52 -15.98
CA SER A 41 4.54 -0.96 -17.27
C SER A 41 5.22 -2.25 -17.73
N SER A 42 4.42 -3.23 -18.16
CA SER A 42 4.89 -4.54 -18.66
C SER A 42 5.72 -5.37 -17.68
N SER A 43 5.68 -5.05 -16.38
CA SER A 43 6.41 -5.76 -15.33
C SER A 43 5.46 -6.65 -14.51
N LYS A 44 6.01 -7.61 -13.75
CA LYS A 44 5.22 -8.31 -12.72
C LYS A 44 5.04 -7.40 -11.49
N PRO A 45 3.97 -7.56 -10.70
CA PRO A 45 3.86 -6.87 -9.41
C PRO A 45 5.02 -7.22 -8.48
N GLU A 46 5.63 -6.19 -7.90
CA GLU A 46 6.68 -6.25 -6.89
C GLU A 46 6.05 -6.04 -5.51
N PHE A 47 6.37 -6.92 -4.56
CA PHE A 47 5.92 -6.79 -3.18
C PHE A 47 6.60 -5.58 -2.52
N LEU A 48 5.82 -4.77 -1.79
CA LEU A 48 6.33 -3.64 -1.02
C LEU A 48 6.19 -3.86 0.49
N PHE A 49 5.00 -4.22 0.96
CA PHE A 49 4.68 -4.34 2.38
C PHE A 49 3.57 -5.36 2.62
N LEU A 50 3.63 -6.00 3.78
CA LEU A 50 2.53 -6.70 4.43
C LEU A 50 2.34 -6.07 5.81
N VAL A 51 1.11 -5.65 6.10
CA VAL A 51 0.72 -5.08 7.39
C VAL A 51 -0.58 -5.71 7.89
N SER A 52 -0.80 -5.74 9.21
CA SER A 52 -2.07 -6.13 9.83
C SER A 52 -2.33 -5.37 11.13
N GLU A 53 -3.58 -5.33 11.60
CA GLU A 53 -3.93 -4.72 12.89
C GLU A 53 -3.36 -5.49 14.10
N SER A 54 -2.81 -6.68 13.89
CA SER A 54 -2.06 -7.41 14.91
C SER A 54 -0.63 -6.89 15.12
N ASN A 55 -0.33 -5.68 14.61
CA ASN A 55 1.00 -5.05 14.62
C ASN A 55 2.06 -5.86 13.85
N LEU A 56 1.63 -6.63 12.83
CA LEU A 56 2.56 -7.21 11.87
C LEU A 56 2.95 -6.12 10.87
N GLU A 57 4.25 -5.96 10.66
CA GLU A 57 4.81 -5.14 9.60
C GLU A 57 6.00 -5.87 8.99
N GLN A 58 5.87 -6.17 7.70
CA GLN A 58 6.92 -6.83 6.93
C GLN A 58 7.16 -6.02 5.65
N PRO A 59 8.26 -5.24 5.57
CA PRO A 59 8.66 -4.58 4.34
C PRO A 59 9.20 -5.59 3.32
N ALA A 60 9.37 -5.14 2.08
CA ALA A 60 10.17 -5.83 1.08
C ALA A 60 11.61 -6.04 1.57
N ASP A 61 12.28 -7.02 0.97
CA ASP A 61 13.69 -7.32 1.21
C ASP A 61 14.48 -7.19 -0.11
N PRO A 62 15.32 -6.16 -0.27
CA PRO A 62 15.57 -5.07 0.68
C PRO A 62 14.41 -4.07 0.78
N PRO A 63 14.30 -3.30 1.88
CA PRO A 63 13.30 -2.23 1.99
C PRO A 63 13.49 -1.16 0.92
N ILE A 64 12.39 -0.60 0.42
CA ILE A 64 12.43 0.48 -0.56
C ILE A 64 12.60 1.82 0.18
N PRO A 65 13.68 2.59 -0.06
CA PRO A 65 13.88 3.86 0.60
C PRO A 65 12.72 4.83 0.37
N GLY A 66 12.30 5.53 1.42
CA GLY A 66 11.23 6.52 1.34
C GLY A 66 9.81 5.95 1.25
N VAL A 67 9.63 4.62 1.22
CA VAL A 67 8.32 3.96 1.17
C VAL A 67 8.00 3.33 2.53
N SER A 68 6.79 3.58 3.04
CA SER A 68 6.28 2.95 4.26
C SER A 68 4.79 2.63 4.16
N ALA A 69 4.30 1.66 4.93
CA ALA A 69 2.87 1.33 5.01
C ALA A 69 2.36 1.52 6.44
N LYS A 70 1.12 2.03 6.58
CA LYS A 70 0.48 2.28 7.88
C LYS A 70 -0.97 1.86 7.85
N ILE A 71 -1.46 1.30 8.95
CA ILE A 71 -2.88 1.00 9.12
C ILE A 71 -3.53 2.10 9.96
N ASN A 72 -4.74 2.49 9.55
CA ASN A 72 -5.65 3.28 10.36
C ASN A 72 -6.88 2.41 10.68
N GLU A 73 -6.85 1.81 11.87
CA GLU A 73 -7.88 0.89 12.38
C GLU A 73 -9.23 1.61 12.53
N GLU A 74 -9.24 2.85 13.02
CA GLU A 74 -10.48 3.62 13.23
C GLU A 74 -11.27 3.85 11.94
N LYS A 75 -10.58 3.88 10.80
CA LYS A 75 -11.17 4.17 9.48
C LYS A 75 -11.15 2.98 8.53
N ASN A 76 -10.69 1.82 8.98
CA ASN A 76 -10.49 0.62 8.17
C ASN A 76 -9.69 0.92 6.88
N ARG A 77 -8.53 1.59 7.05
CA ARG A 77 -7.67 2.01 5.95
C ARG A 77 -6.27 1.46 6.07
N VAL A 78 -5.66 1.21 4.91
CA VAL A 78 -4.23 0.99 4.78
C VAL A 78 -3.67 2.04 3.84
N ASP A 79 -2.64 2.72 4.32
CA ASP A 79 -1.95 3.79 3.62
C ASP A 79 -0.57 3.31 3.20
N LEU A 80 -0.16 3.66 1.99
CA LEU A 80 1.22 3.59 1.50
C LEU A 80 1.73 5.03 1.33
N GLU A 81 2.74 5.39 2.11
CA GLU A 81 3.41 6.68 2.04
C GLU A 81 4.68 6.54 1.22
N ILE A 82 4.85 7.43 0.24
CA ILE A 82 6.05 7.54 -0.59
C ILE A 82 6.55 8.97 -0.45
N SER A 83 7.72 9.12 0.16
CA SER A 83 8.37 10.42 0.38
C SER A 83 9.42 10.70 -0.69
N SER A 84 9.69 11.99 -0.94
CA SER A 84 10.72 12.44 -1.90
C SER A 84 10.55 11.80 -3.29
N THR A 85 9.32 11.80 -3.82
CA THR A 85 8.96 11.03 -5.02
C THR A 85 9.79 11.41 -6.25
N LEU A 86 10.15 10.41 -7.04
CA LEU A 86 10.83 10.57 -8.32
C LEU A 86 9.87 10.24 -9.47
N VAL A 87 10.16 10.76 -10.67
CA VAL A 87 9.37 10.39 -11.88
C VAL A 87 9.42 8.87 -12.11
N SER A 88 10.53 8.22 -11.75
CA SER A 88 10.71 6.77 -11.79
C SER A 88 9.77 6.00 -10.87
N ASP A 89 9.16 6.63 -9.86
CA ASP A 89 8.17 5.98 -8.99
C ASP A 89 6.78 5.92 -9.64
N SER A 90 6.60 6.53 -10.82
CA SER A 90 5.32 6.47 -11.55
C SER A 90 5.01 5.03 -11.97
N ALA A 91 4.00 4.44 -11.34
CA ALA A 91 3.63 3.04 -11.52
C ALA A 91 2.17 2.80 -11.13
N MET A 92 1.67 1.59 -11.40
CA MET A 92 0.44 1.13 -10.77
C MET A 92 0.76 0.61 -9.37
N TYR A 93 -0.02 1.03 -8.39
CA TYR A 93 0.11 0.57 -7.00
C TYR A 93 -1.16 -0.17 -6.60
N TYR A 94 -1.00 -1.40 -6.13
CA TYR A 94 -2.10 -2.28 -5.76
C TYR A 94 -2.08 -2.52 -4.26
N CYS A 95 -3.26 -2.42 -3.66
CA CYS A 95 -3.52 -2.96 -2.34
C CYS A 95 -4.29 -4.28 -2.49
N ALA A 96 -3.96 -5.26 -1.66
CA ALA A 96 -4.62 -6.55 -1.63
C ALA A 96 -5.00 -6.91 -0.20
N LEU A 97 -6.15 -7.56 -0.05
CA LEU A 97 -6.60 -8.16 1.20
C LEU A 97 -6.44 -9.66 1.06
N LYS A 98 -5.72 -10.27 1.99
CA LYS A 98 -5.63 -11.72 2.12
C LYS A 98 -6.38 -12.14 3.40
N PRO A 99 -7.62 -12.62 3.26
CA PRO A 99 -8.33 -13.29 4.36
C PRO A 99 -7.54 -14.48 4.86
N THR A 100 -7.75 -14.83 6.12
CA THR A 100 -7.13 -16.00 6.78
C THR A 100 -8.00 -17.24 6.70
#